data_AF-Q162C4-F1
#
_entry.id   AF-Q162C4-F1
#
_cell.length_a   1.000
_cell.length_b   1.000
_cell.length_c   1.000
_cell.angle_alpha   90.00
_cell.angle_beta   90.00
_cell.angle_gamma   90.00
#
_symmetry.space_group_name_H-M   'P 1'
#
loop_
_entity.id
_entity.type
_entity.pdbx_description
1 polymer ?
#
loop_
_entity_poly.entity_id
_entity_poly.type
_entity_poly.pdbx_seq_one_letter_code
_entity_poly.pdbx_strand_id
1 'polypeptide(L)'
;MLRRAASRPGTILRKTCEQCLTYAQTSVKTDGTPSPPERSDLPNADSTSHALAARVRARLCALAGQATPITYQALARDLSLSPPNTIHQLTVALELLIEEDAARSHPLIAALVISKARGGLPAPGFFDCAARVGRFAGDDAGPEAAAFHEEEYTKAAAFWAGKTS
;
A
#
# COMPACT_ATOMS: atom_id res chain seq x y z
N MET A 1 1.57 20.78 55.66
CA MET A 1 1.64 19.45 55.03
C MET A 1 2.62 19.54 53.85
N LEU A 2 3.67 18.71 53.88
CA LEU A 2 4.68 18.54 52.82
C LEU A 2 3.97 18.18 51.49
N ARG A 3 4.40 18.59 50.29
CA ARG A 3 5.68 18.25 49.65
C ARG A 3 6.03 19.19 48.47
N ARG A 4 7.33 19.43 48.32
CA ARG A 4 8.09 19.81 47.09
C ARG A 4 7.84 18.76 45.97
N ALA A 5 8.20 18.90 44.69
CA ALA A 5 9.29 19.60 44.02
C ALA A 5 9.02 19.68 42.50
N ALA A 6 9.70 20.62 41.84
CA ALA A 6 9.88 20.74 40.40
C ALA A 6 10.63 19.53 39.78
N SER A 7 10.45 19.30 38.46
CA SER A 7 11.53 19.28 37.45
C SER A 7 11.01 18.86 36.07
N ARG A 8 11.31 19.65 35.03
CA ARG A 8 11.48 19.20 33.63
C ARG A 8 12.99 18.86 33.43
N PRO A 9 13.54 18.51 32.24
CA PRO A 9 13.09 17.70 31.09
C PRO A 9 14.10 16.55 30.75
N GLY A 10 13.81 15.74 29.71
CA GLY A 10 14.86 15.22 28.82
C GLY A 10 15.02 13.70 28.66
N THR A 11 14.98 13.29 27.39
CA THR A 11 15.82 12.27 26.73
C THR A 11 15.15 10.96 26.26
N ILE A 12 15.05 10.93 24.93
CA ILE A 12 15.03 9.84 23.95
C ILE A 12 15.78 8.56 24.39
N LEU A 13 15.15 7.39 24.21
CA LEU A 13 15.86 6.21 23.68
C LEU A 13 14.92 5.32 22.87
N ARG A 14 15.35 5.01 21.65
CA ARG A 14 14.77 4.06 20.69
C ARG A 14 14.73 2.63 21.26
N LYS A 15 13.76 1.81 20.83
CA LYS A 15 13.99 0.45 20.27
C LYS A 15 12.68 -0.22 19.79
N THR A 16 12.72 -0.67 18.52
CA THR A 16 12.14 -1.90 17.93
C THR A 16 10.66 -2.18 18.15
N CYS A 17 9.79 -2.15 17.12
CA CYS A 17 9.68 -3.16 16.06
C CYS A 17 9.72 -4.59 16.63
N GLU A 18 8.56 -5.11 17.04
CA GLU A 18 8.25 -6.54 17.08
C GLU A 18 6.71 -6.71 17.08
N GLN A 19 6.23 -7.50 16.11
CA GLN A 19 4.94 -8.24 16.06
C GLN A 19 3.63 -7.44 16.24
N CYS A 20 2.74 -7.25 15.26
CA CYS A 20 2.24 -8.18 14.25
C CYS A 20 2.17 -9.62 14.78
N LEU A 21 1.19 -9.97 15.62
CA LEU A 21 0.64 -11.34 15.77
C LEU A 21 -0.52 -11.36 16.80
N THR A 22 -1.64 -10.71 16.50
CA THR A 22 -2.89 -10.96 17.26
C THR A 22 -4.13 -10.73 16.40
N TYR A 23 -4.20 -11.46 15.29
CA TYR A 23 -5.49 -11.74 14.65
C TYR A 23 -5.56 -13.19 14.21
N ALA A 24 -5.59 -14.08 15.20
CA ALA A 24 -6.10 -15.42 15.07
C ALA A 24 -6.58 -15.83 16.45
N GLN A 25 -7.90 -15.91 16.65
CA GLN A 25 -8.61 -16.88 17.50
C GLN A 25 -10.02 -16.36 17.84
N THR A 26 -11.01 -16.77 17.04
CA THR A 26 -12.30 -17.15 17.61
C THR A 26 -12.56 -18.60 17.26
N SER A 27 -12.45 -19.42 18.30
CA SER A 27 -12.86 -20.81 18.37
C SER A 27 -14.29 -21.01 17.88
N VAL A 28 -14.51 -22.03 17.06
CA VAL A 28 -15.77 -22.79 17.05
C VAL A 28 -15.38 -24.28 17.05
N LYS A 29 -15.80 -25.01 18.09
CA LYS A 29 -15.51 -26.44 18.29
C LYS A 29 -16.63 -27.31 17.67
N THR A 30 -16.16 -28.38 17.00
CA THR A 30 -16.67 -29.78 16.93
C THR A 30 -18.06 -30.09 16.35
N ASP A 31 -18.13 -30.97 15.35
CA ASP A 31 -18.41 -32.40 15.57
C ASP A 31 -17.84 -33.26 14.42
N GLY A 32 -17.61 -34.55 14.68
CA GLY A 32 -16.75 -35.43 13.88
C GLY A 32 -17.42 -36.05 12.65
N THR A 33 -16.67 -36.13 11.55
CA THR A 33 -16.74 -37.18 10.50
C THR A 33 -15.44 -37.11 9.68
N PRO A 34 -14.63 -38.19 9.52
CA PRO A 34 -13.48 -38.15 8.63
C PRO A 34 -13.92 -38.38 7.18
N SER A 35 -14.25 -37.30 6.47
CA SER A 35 -14.38 -37.29 5.01
C SER A 35 -13.00 -37.06 4.35
N PRO A 36 -12.76 -37.59 3.13
CA PRO A 36 -11.43 -37.60 2.50
C PRO A 36 -10.93 -36.18 2.17
N PRO A 37 -9.61 -35.97 1.98
CA PRO A 37 -9.06 -34.65 1.73
C PRO A 37 -9.44 -34.14 0.33
N GLU A 38 -10.54 -33.38 0.25
CA GLU A 38 -10.88 -32.61 -0.95
C GLU A 38 -9.90 -31.44 -1.11
N ARG A 39 -8.87 -31.67 -1.94
CA ARG A 39 -8.02 -30.63 -2.52
C ARG A 39 -8.90 -29.62 -3.28
N SER A 40 -9.21 -28.51 -2.64
CA SER A 40 -9.92 -27.39 -3.26
C SER A 40 -9.26 -26.05 -2.88
N ASP A 41 -7.93 -26.01 -2.95
CA ASP A 41 -7.17 -24.75 -2.91
C ASP A 41 -7.22 -24.07 -4.29
N LEU A 42 -8.40 -23.62 -4.72
CA LEU A 42 -8.45 -22.51 -5.65
C LEU A 42 -8.20 -21.23 -4.84
N PRO A 43 -7.11 -20.48 -5.09
CA PRO A 43 -6.89 -19.24 -4.38
C PRO A 43 -8.05 -18.30 -4.70
N ASN A 44 -8.75 -17.85 -3.65
CA ASN A 44 -9.83 -16.88 -3.82
C ASN A 44 -9.25 -15.63 -4.52
N ALA A 45 -10.04 -14.99 -5.39
CA ALA A 45 -9.57 -13.85 -6.18
C ALA A 45 -8.96 -12.75 -5.28
N ASP A 46 -9.54 -12.53 -4.11
CA ASP A 46 -9.05 -11.59 -3.10
C ASP A 46 -7.68 -11.94 -2.54
N SER A 47 -7.41 -13.23 -2.29
CA SER A 47 -6.11 -13.70 -1.79
C SER A 47 -5.02 -13.51 -2.85
N THR A 48 -5.36 -13.68 -4.13
CA THR A 48 -4.44 -13.44 -5.26
C THR A 48 -4.13 -11.96 -5.41
N SER A 49 -5.13 -11.08 -5.32
CA SER A 49 -4.96 -9.63 -5.37
C SER A 49 -4.11 -9.10 -4.20
N HIS A 50 -4.32 -9.61 -2.98
CA HIS A 50 -3.49 -9.26 -1.83
C HIS A 50 -2.04 -9.73 -1.98
N ALA A 51 -1.82 -10.95 -2.48
CA ALA A 51 -0.47 -11.44 -2.78
C ALA A 51 0.22 -10.59 -3.86
N LEU A 52 -0.52 -10.15 -4.88
CA LEU A 52 -0.02 -9.22 -5.88
C LEU A 52 0.29 -7.84 -5.28
N ALA A 53 -0.60 -7.29 -4.45
CA ALA A 53 -0.40 -6.02 -3.76
C ALA A 53 0.89 -6.03 -2.91
N ALA A 54 1.16 -7.11 -2.18
CA ALA A 54 2.41 -7.27 -1.42
C ALA A 54 3.65 -7.25 -2.34
N ARG A 55 3.60 -7.95 -3.48
CA ARG A 55 4.69 -7.95 -4.48
C ARG A 55 4.89 -6.58 -5.12
N VAL A 56 3.80 -5.88 -5.45
CA VAL A 56 3.81 -4.50 -5.96
C VAL A 56 4.47 -3.58 -4.95
N ARG A 57 4.05 -3.63 -3.68
CA ARG A 57 4.64 -2.81 -2.60
C ARG A 57 6.14 -3.03 -2.49
N ALA A 58 6.59 -4.28 -2.42
CA ALA A 58 8.02 -4.60 -2.32
C ALA A 58 8.82 -4.01 -3.50
N ARG A 59 8.28 -4.13 -4.72
CA ARG A 59 8.90 -3.54 -5.91
C ARG A 59 8.94 -2.02 -5.86
N LEU A 60 7.85 -1.38 -5.45
CA LEU A 60 7.77 0.08 -5.33
C LEU A 60 8.67 0.62 -4.22
N CYS A 61 8.81 -0.06 -3.09
CA CYS A 61 9.75 0.33 -2.04
C CYS A 61 11.21 0.33 -2.55
N ALA A 62 11.58 -0.67 -3.35
CA ALA A 62 12.91 -0.75 -3.95
C ALA A 62 13.17 0.41 -4.94
N LEU A 63 12.12 0.91 -5.60
CA LEU A 63 12.18 2.05 -6.52
C LEU A 63 12.12 3.40 -5.79
N ALA A 64 11.40 3.48 -4.67
CA ALA A 64 11.31 4.67 -3.82
C ALA A 64 12.71 5.12 -3.36
N GLY A 65 13.59 4.17 -3.02
CA GLY A 65 14.99 4.45 -2.67
C GLY A 65 15.82 5.04 -3.82
N GLN A 66 15.37 4.88 -5.06
CA GLN A 66 16.00 5.44 -6.26
C GLN A 66 15.32 6.73 -6.75
N ALA A 67 14.27 7.19 -6.04
CA ALA A 67 13.46 8.36 -6.40
C ALA A 67 13.02 8.40 -7.88
N THR A 68 12.82 7.22 -8.47
CA THR A 68 12.50 7.07 -9.90
C THR A 68 11.04 6.64 -10.05
N PRO A 69 10.20 7.41 -10.77
CA PRO A 69 8.83 7.01 -11.02
C PRO A 69 8.81 5.82 -12.00
N ILE A 70 7.90 4.87 -11.79
CA ILE A 70 7.74 3.72 -12.67
C ILE A 70 6.42 3.82 -13.44
N THR A 71 6.42 3.36 -14.69
CA THR A 71 5.19 3.31 -15.47
C THR A 71 4.38 2.06 -15.15
N TYR A 72 3.05 2.12 -15.25
CA TYR A 72 2.18 0.93 -15.12
C TYR A 72 2.67 -0.25 -15.97
N GLN A 73 3.09 0.01 -17.20
CA GLN A 73 3.60 -1.02 -18.11
C GLN A 73 4.95 -1.59 -17.65
N ALA A 74 5.88 -0.74 -17.17
CA ALA A 74 7.16 -1.20 -16.64
C ALA A 74 6.96 -2.03 -15.36
N LEU A 75 6.06 -1.59 -14.47
CA LEU A 75 5.72 -2.30 -13.25
C LEU A 75 5.09 -3.67 -13.54
N ALA A 76 4.15 -3.73 -14.50
CA ALA A 76 3.56 -5.00 -14.93
C ALA A 76 4.60 -5.97 -15.52
N ARG A 77 5.57 -5.45 -16.29
CA ARG A 77 6.69 -6.24 -16.84
C ARG A 77 7.63 -6.73 -15.75
N ASP A 78 8.02 -5.86 -14.82
CA ASP A 78 8.90 -6.20 -13.69
C ASP A 78 8.29 -7.31 -12.82
N LEU A 79 6.97 -7.28 -12.65
CA LEU A 79 6.23 -8.29 -11.89
C LEU A 79 5.88 -9.54 -12.71
N SER A 80 6.27 -9.59 -14.00
CA SER A 80 6.00 -10.67 -14.94
C SER A 80 4.50 -11.05 -14.98
N LEU A 81 3.62 -10.03 -14.97
CA LEU A 81 2.18 -10.26 -15.02
C LEU A 81 1.81 -10.89 -16.36
N SER A 82 1.12 -12.02 -16.29
CA SER A 82 0.66 -12.75 -17.47
C SER A 82 -0.70 -12.21 -17.93
N PRO A 83 -0.91 -12.00 -19.24
CA PRO A 83 -2.23 -11.74 -19.79
C PRO A 83 -3.24 -12.85 -19.45
N PRO A 84 -4.55 -12.56 -19.41
CA PRO A 84 -5.22 -11.30 -19.77
C PRO A 84 -5.29 -10.26 -18.63
N ASN A 85 -5.64 -9.02 -18.98
CA ASN A 85 -6.00 -7.95 -18.02
C ASN A 85 -4.90 -7.53 -17.02
N THR A 86 -3.62 -7.58 -17.40
CA THR A 86 -2.49 -7.23 -16.52
C THR A 86 -2.59 -5.84 -15.91
N ILE A 87 -3.06 -4.85 -16.68
CA ILE A 87 -3.26 -3.48 -16.19
C ILE A 87 -4.37 -3.43 -15.14
N HIS A 88 -5.49 -4.12 -15.36
CA HIS A 88 -6.58 -4.18 -14.39
C HIS A 88 -6.16 -4.89 -13.10
N GLN A 89 -5.46 -6.02 -13.20
CA GLN A 89 -4.89 -6.72 -12.03
C GLN A 89 -3.96 -5.80 -11.23
N LEU A 90 -3.11 -5.04 -11.94
CA LEU A 90 -2.22 -4.07 -11.30
C LEU A 90 -2.98 -2.92 -10.65
N THR A 91 -4.03 -2.39 -11.30
CA THR A 91 -4.89 -1.35 -10.75
C THR A 91 -5.54 -1.84 -9.46
N VAL A 92 -6.21 -3.00 -9.45
CA VAL A 92 -6.83 -3.56 -8.24
C VAL A 92 -5.81 -3.70 -7.10
N ALA A 93 -4.60 -4.19 -7.40
CA ALA A 93 -3.55 -4.29 -6.40
C ALA A 93 -3.09 -2.92 -5.85
N LEU A 94 -3.05 -1.88 -6.69
CA LEU A 94 -2.72 -0.52 -6.26
C LEU A 94 -3.84 0.09 -5.41
N GLU A 95 -5.11 -0.16 -5.74
CA GLU A 95 -6.25 0.31 -4.95
C GLU A 95 -6.23 -0.26 -3.53
N LEU A 96 -5.97 -1.57 -3.39
CA LEU A 96 -5.78 -2.21 -2.08
C LEU A 96 -4.65 -1.55 -1.28
N LEU A 97 -3.54 -1.20 -1.94
CA LEU A 97 -2.42 -0.52 -1.28
C LEU A 97 -2.78 0.90 -0.83
N ILE A 98 -3.57 1.63 -1.63
CA ILE A 98 -4.05 2.97 -1.26
C ILE A 98 -4.91 2.90 0.00
N GLU A 99 -5.82 1.92 0.07
CA GLU A 99 -6.68 1.72 1.23
C GLU A 99 -5.86 1.34 2.47
N GLU A 100 -4.87 0.45 2.34
CA GLU A 100 -3.97 0.07 3.43
C GLU A 100 -3.12 1.25 3.92
N ASP A 101 -2.51 2.00 3.00
CA ASP A 101 -1.68 3.17 3.32
C ASP A 101 -2.52 4.27 3.97
N ALA A 102 -3.74 4.48 3.47
CA ALA A 102 -4.65 5.43 4.05
C ALA A 102 -5.06 5.04 5.48
N ALA A 103 -5.43 3.78 5.71
CA ALA A 103 -5.79 3.26 7.02
C ALA A 103 -4.65 3.40 8.05
N ARG A 104 -3.40 3.32 7.59
CA ARG A 104 -2.19 3.47 8.43
C ARG A 104 -1.66 4.89 8.49
N SER A 105 -2.33 5.86 7.86
CA SER A 105 -1.86 7.25 7.72
C SER A 105 -0.45 7.35 7.13
N HIS A 106 -0.10 6.41 6.24
CA HIS A 106 1.12 6.45 5.46
C HIS A 106 0.90 7.23 4.16
N PRO A 107 1.97 7.79 3.56
CA PRO A 107 1.94 8.31 2.21
C PRO A 107 1.63 7.19 1.20
N LEU A 108 0.81 7.50 0.21
CA LEU A 108 0.31 6.51 -0.76
C LEU A 108 1.45 6.03 -1.66
N ILE A 109 1.89 4.77 -1.50
CA ILE A 109 2.99 4.23 -2.33
C ILE A 109 2.62 4.16 -3.82
N ALA A 110 1.32 4.07 -4.12
CA ALA A 110 0.79 4.09 -5.48
C ALA A 110 1.09 5.39 -6.25
N ALA A 111 1.42 6.48 -5.56
CA ALA A 111 1.84 7.74 -6.19
C ALA A 111 3.16 7.61 -6.98
N LEU A 112 3.97 6.58 -6.71
CA LEU A 112 5.19 6.29 -7.49
C LEU A 112 4.90 5.74 -8.90
N VAL A 113 3.64 5.39 -9.19
CA VAL A 113 3.22 4.76 -10.45
C VAL A 113 2.55 5.77 -11.37
N ILE A 114 3.22 6.08 -12.47
CA ILE A 114 2.79 7.10 -13.43
C ILE A 114 2.35 6.51 -14.76
N SER A 115 1.57 7.27 -15.53
CA SER A 115 1.24 6.95 -16.92
C SER A 115 1.95 7.89 -17.88
N LYS A 116 2.80 7.35 -18.77
CA LYS A 116 3.41 8.13 -19.86
C LYS A 116 2.36 8.73 -20.81
N ALA A 117 1.23 8.05 -20.99
CA ALA A 117 0.17 8.51 -21.88
C ALA A 117 -0.58 9.74 -21.34
N ARG A 118 -0.47 10.04 -20.03
CA ARG A 118 -1.15 11.14 -19.35
C ARG A 118 -0.18 12.22 -18.88
N GLY A 119 0.97 12.36 -19.57
CA GLY A 119 1.97 13.36 -19.22
C GLY A 119 2.68 13.12 -17.89
N GLY A 120 2.71 11.87 -17.39
CA GLY A 120 3.34 11.54 -16.11
C GLY A 120 2.39 11.55 -14.91
N LEU A 121 1.08 11.71 -15.13
CA LEU A 121 0.09 11.56 -14.06
C LEU A 121 -0.33 10.09 -13.86
N PRO A 122 -0.73 9.71 -12.63
CA PRO A 122 -1.38 8.42 -12.35
C PRO A 122 -2.65 8.20 -13.19
N ALA A 123 -3.15 6.96 -13.19
CA ALA A 123 -4.44 6.66 -13.82
C ALA A 123 -5.60 7.29 -13.03
N PRO A 124 -6.76 7.59 -13.64
CA PRO A 124 -7.95 8.14 -12.96
C PRO A 124 -8.33 7.39 -11.68
N GLY A 125 -8.28 6.06 -11.71
CA GLY A 125 -8.60 5.22 -10.55
C GLY A 125 -7.74 5.50 -9.31
N PHE A 126 -6.54 6.04 -9.46
CA PHE A 126 -5.73 6.52 -8.32
C PHE A 126 -6.41 7.71 -7.63
N PHE A 127 -6.87 8.71 -8.38
CA PHE A 127 -7.53 9.89 -7.84
C PHE A 127 -8.90 9.54 -7.26
N ASP A 128 -9.64 8.65 -7.91
CA ASP A 128 -10.91 8.11 -7.38
C ASP A 128 -10.72 7.42 -6.03
N CYS A 129 -9.69 6.57 -5.91
CA CYS A 129 -9.38 5.89 -4.66
C CYS A 129 -8.86 6.86 -3.61
N ALA A 130 -7.98 7.79 -3.97
CA ALA A 130 -7.49 8.84 -3.09
C ALA A 130 -8.65 9.70 -2.55
N ALA A 131 -9.65 9.99 -3.37
CA ALA A 131 -10.85 10.70 -2.94
C ALA A 131 -11.70 9.85 -1.99
N ARG A 132 -11.90 8.56 -2.29
CA ARG A 132 -12.64 7.62 -1.44
C ARG A 132 -12.03 7.49 -0.04
N VAL A 133 -10.70 7.50 0.07
CA VAL A 133 -10.00 7.43 1.36
C VAL A 133 -9.79 8.81 2.02
N GLY A 134 -10.34 9.87 1.45
CA GLY A 134 -10.29 11.23 2.00
C GLY A 134 -8.92 11.91 1.89
N ARG A 135 -8.06 11.48 0.95
CA ARG A 135 -6.74 12.07 0.68
C ARG A 135 -6.76 13.13 -0.41
N PHE A 136 -7.69 13.04 -1.35
CA PHE A 136 -7.84 13.99 -2.45
C PHE A 136 -9.28 14.52 -2.52
N ALA A 137 -9.44 15.79 -2.87
CA ALA A 137 -10.76 16.44 -2.96
C ALA A 137 -10.79 17.43 -4.14
N GLY A 138 -10.31 16.99 -5.32
CA GLY A 138 -10.26 17.78 -6.54
C GLY A 138 -10.71 16.98 -7.76
N ASP A 139 -10.62 17.60 -8.93
CA ASP A 139 -10.86 16.98 -10.23
C ASP A 139 -9.60 16.22 -10.69
N ASP A 140 -9.74 14.99 -11.15
CA ASP A 140 -8.63 14.15 -11.64
C ASP A 140 -8.02 14.67 -12.96
N ALA A 141 -8.76 15.55 -13.66
CA ALA A 141 -8.30 16.28 -14.84
C ALA A 141 -7.83 17.72 -14.54
N GLY A 142 -7.97 18.19 -13.30
CA GLY A 142 -7.63 19.54 -12.88
C GLY A 142 -6.13 19.75 -12.59
N PRO A 143 -5.66 21.01 -12.58
CA PRO A 143 -4.29 21.33 -12.14
C PRO A 143 -4.01 20.88 -10.69
N GLU A 144 -5.04 20.75 -9.87
CA GLU A 144 -4.97 20.24 -8.50
C GLU A 144 -4.49 18.79 -8.44
N ALA A 145 -4.83 17.97 -9.44
CA ALA A 145 -4.40 16.57 -9.51
C ALA A 145 -2.87 16.47 -9.66
N ALA A 146 -2.28 17.34 -10.47
CA ALA A 146 -0.83 17.38 -10.67
C ALA A 146 -0.09 17.84 -9.40
N ALA A 147 -0.58 18.90 -8.75
CA ALA A 147 -0.02 19.40 -7.50
C ALA A 147 -0.12 18.37 -6.37
N PHE A 148 -1.29 17.73 -6.22
CA PHE A 148 -1.49 16.65 -5.26
C PHE A 148 -0.56 15.47 -5.53
N HIS A 149 -0.46 15.03 -6.79
CA HIS A 149 0.43 13.93 -7.17
C HIS A 149 1.89 14.24 -6.87
N GLU A 150 2.39 15.44 -7.19
CA GLU A 150 3.78 15.82 -6.94
C GLU A 150 4.11 15.84 -5.43
N GLU A 151 3.21 16.40 -4.62
CA GLU A 151 3.35 16.43 -3.17
C GLU A 151 3.34 15.01 -2.58
N GLU A 152 2.37 14.18 -2.99
CA GLU A 152 2.22 12.82 -2.51
C GLU A 152 3.37 11.92 -2.98
N TYR A 153 3.83 12.09 -4.22
CA TYR A 153 5.01 11.41 -4.76
C TYR A 153 6.25 11.71 -3.90
N THR A 154 6.48 12.98 -3.57
CA THR A 154 7.64 13.39 -2.76
C THR A 154 7.58 12.76 -1.36
N LYS A 155 6.41 12.78 -0.72
CA LYS A 155 6.19 12.15 0.59
C LYS A 155 6.39 10.64 0.53
N ALA A 156 5.83 9.99 -0.50
CA ALA A 156 5.94 8.54 -0.69
C ALA A 156 7.39 8.14 -0.95
N ALA A 157 8.09 8.80 -1.87
CA ALA A 157 9.49 8.53 -2.16
C ALA A 157 10.35 8.64 -0.88
N ALA A 158 10.17 9.72 -0.09
CA ALA A 158 10.93 9.91 1.14
C ALA A 158 10.58 8.91 2.25
N PHE A 159 9.31 8.57 2.43
CA PHE A 159 8.87 7.66 3.49
C PHE A 159 9.20 6.19 3.19
N TRP A 160 9.09 5.78 1.92
CA TRP A 160 9.34 4.41 1.48
C TRP A 160 10.81 4.16 1.10
N ALA A 161 11.62 5.21 0.90
CA ALA A 161 13.06 5.09 0.72
C ALA A 161 13.70 4.35 1.91
N GLY A 162 14.27 3.18 1.64
CA GLY A 162 14.94 2.35 2.64
C GLY A 162 14.01 1.42 3.44
N LYS A 163 12.70 1.42 3.17
CA LYS A 163 11.77 0.42 3.71
C LYS A 163 11.76 -0.81 2.81
N THR A 164 12.83 -1.60 2.84
CA THR A 164 12.81 -2.94 2.26
C THR A 164 11.98 -3.82 3.19
N SER A 165 10.75 -4.13 2.78
CA SER A 165 9.90 -5.07 3.54
C SER A 165 10.50 -6.46 3.55
#